data_AF-A0A2M8NHG0-F1
#
_entry.id   AF-A0A2M8NHG0-F1
#
_cell.length_a   1.000
_cell.length_b   1.000
_cell.length_c   1.000
_cell.angle_alpha   90.00
_cell.angle_beta   90.00
_cell.angle_gamma   90.00
#
_symmetry.space_group_name_H-M   'P 1'
#
loop_
_entity.id
_entity.type
_entity.pdbx_description
1 polymer ?
#
loop_
_entity_poly.entity_id
_entity_poly.type
_entity_poly.pdbx_seq_one_letter_code
_entity_poly.pdbx_strand_id
1 'polypeptide(L)'
;RARRGEGPTLIEAKTHRRGGHAEGEVAFLAGRQYRSPEEQRAAQEKDPLALLGAVIVERGIAPASYLETLDAEIVEQVTAAVEFARSSPDPALESLYEDTWV
;
A
#
# COMPACT_ATOMS: atom_id res chain seq x y z
N ARG A 1 8.20 -25.71 -5.68
CA ARG A 1 7.84 -25.87 -7.10
C ARG A 1 8.81 -25.13 -8.02
N ALA A 2 8.67 -23.81 -8.23
CA ALA A 2 9.53 -23.06 -9.16
C ALA A 2 11.04 -23.25 -8.91
N ARG A 3 11.53 -23.05 -7.67
CA ARG A 3 12.95 -23.27 -7.32
C ARG A 3 13.47 -24.69 -7.55
N ARG A 4 12.58 -25.69 -7.61
CA ARG A 4 12.94 -27.09 -7.86
C ARG A 4 12.76 -27.49 -9.33
N GLY A 5 12.52 -26.53 -10.23
CA GLY A 5 12.36 -26.79 -11.66
C GLY A 5 11.01 -27.38 -12.08
N GLU A 6 10.01 -27.40 -11.20
CA GLU A 6 8.71 -28.02 -11.46
C GLU A 6 7.75 -27.16 -12.32
N GLY A 7 8.25 -26.08 -12.93
CA GLY A 7 7.46 -25.16 -13.76
C GLY A 7 6.71 -24.06 -13.00
N PRO A 8 5.98 -23.19 -13.73
CA PRO A 8 5.30 -22.04 -13.16
C PRO A 8 4.01 -22.41 -12.39
N THR A 9 3.45 -21.41 -11.71
CA THR A 9 2.17 -21.46 -10.99
C THR A 9 1.45 -20.13 -11.17
N LEU A 10 0.15 -20.17 -11.45
CA LEU A 10 -0.73 -19.02 -11.36
C LEU A 10 -1.25 -18.90 -9.93
N ILE A 11 -1.18 -17.71 -9.34
CA ILE A 11 -1.75 -17.40 -8.02
C ILE A 11 -2.71 -16.24 -8.20
N GLU A 12 -3.99 -16.44 -7.84
CA GLU A 12 -4.97 -15.37 -7.75
C GLU A 12 -5.11 -14.93 -6.28
N ALA A 13 -4.52 -13.79 -5.93
CA ALA A 13 -4.66 -13.17 -4.61
C ALA A 13 -5.89 -12.25 -4.58
N LYS A 14 -7.05 -12.82 -4.25
CA LYS A 14 -8.31 -12.06 -4.18
C LYS A 14 -8.23 -11.02 -3.06
N THR A 15 -8.34 -9.75 -3.44
CA THR A 15 -8.27 -8.61 -2.52
C THR A 15 -9.30 -7.54 -2.89
N HIS A 16 -9.42 -6.52 -2.06
CA HIS A 16 -10.30 -5.38 -2.28
C HIS A 16 -9.53 -4.07 -2.23
N ARG A 17 -9.72 -3.21 -3.24
CA ARG A 17 -9.15 -1.86 -3.26
C ARG A 17 -10.08 -0.91 -2.54
N ARG A 18 -9.74 -0.58 -1.29
CA ARG A 18 -10.51 0.34 -0.44
C ARG A 18 -10.52 1.78 -0.97
N GLY A 19 -9.37 2.25 -1.46
CA GLY A 19 -9.24 3.59 -2.06
C GLY A 19 -9.89 3.74 -3.45
N GLY A 20 -9.75 4.93 -4.03
CA GLY A 20 -10.14 5.19 -5.42
C GLY A 20 -9.22 4.50 -6.44
N HIS A 21 -9.58 4.50 -7.73
CA HIS A 21 -8.72 3.94 -8.78
C HIS A 21 -7.44 4.75 -8.96
N ALA A 22 -7.56 6.05 -8.78
CA ALA A 22 -6.46 6.98 -8.76
C ALA A 22 -6.70 8.01 -7.66
N GLU A 23 -5.62 8.71 -7.31
CA GLU A 23 -5.71 9.92 -6.51
C GLU A 23 -6.63 10.93 -7.18
N GLY A 24 -7.54 11.52 -6.42
CA GLY A 24 -8.56 12.44 -6.94
C GLY A 24 -9.75 11.78 -7.64
N GLU A 25 -9.99 10.47 -7.48
CA GLU A 25 -11.16 9.79 -8.07
C GLU A 25 -12.50 10.45 -7.80
N VAL A 26 -12.69 10.92 -6.58
CA VAL A 26 -13.90 11.64 -6.20
C VAL A 26 -14.09 12.91 -7.05
N ALA A 27 -13.00 13.61 -7.40
CA ALA A 27 -13.04 14.82 -8.20
C ALA A 27 -13.41 14.51 -9.65
N PHE A 28 -12.77 13.53 -10.30
CA PHE A 28 -13.09 13.21 -11.70
C PHE A 28 -14.47 12.57 -11.87
N LEU A 29 -14.98 11.88 -10.85
CA LEU A 29 -16.35 11.34 -10.85
C LEU A 29 -17.41 12.38 -10.45
N ALA A 30 -17.02 13.61 -10.12
CA ALA A 30 -17.92 14.63 -9.58
C ALA A 30 -18.74 14.09 -8.40
N GLY A 31 -18.10 13.33 -7.51
CA GLY A 31 -18.71 12.71 -6.33
C GLY A 31 -19.58 11.47 -6.60
N ARG A 32 -19.72 11.03 -7.85
CA ARG A 32 -20.47 9.79 -8.17
C ARG A 32 -19.74 8.56 -7.62
N GLN A 33 -20.51 7.60 -7.14
CA GLN A 33 -20.02 6.33 -6.61
C GLN A 33 -20.50 5.17 -7.47
N TYR A 34 -19.63 4.19 -7.68
CA TYR A 34 -19.90 2.97 -8.44
C TYR A 34 -19.74 1.68 -7.61
N ARG A 35 -19.37 1.82 -6.34
CA ARG A 35 -19.24 0.73 -5.37
C ARG A 35 -20.29 0.91 -4.30
N SER A 36 -20.89 -0.19 -3.86
CA SER A 36 -21.93 -0.12 -2.83
C SER A 36 -21.31 0.10 -1.44
N PRO A 37 -22.02 0.74 -0.50
CA PRO A 37 -21.58 0.85 0.89
C PRO A 37 -21.37 -0.52 1.56
N GLU A 38 -22.18 -1.51 1.20
CA GLU A 38 -22.08 -2.88 1.72
C GLU A 38 -20.79 -3.56 1.27
N GLU A 39 -20.40 -3.39 0.01
CA GLU A 39 -19.13 -3.88 -0.53
C GLU A 39 -17.94 -3.30 0.26
N GLN A 40 -17.97 -1.98 0.50
CA GLN A 40 -16.89 -1.30 1.25
C GLN A 40 -16.81 -1.77 2.70
N ARG A 41 -17.96 -2.00 3.35
CA ARG A 41 -18.00 -2.54 4.72
C ARG A 41 -17.46 -3.97 4.78
N ALA A 42 -17.90 -4.84 3.87
CA ALA A 42 -17.42 -6.21 3.79
C ALA A 42 -15.91 -6.29 3.51
N ALA A 43 -15.36 -5.31 2.79
CA ALA A 43 -13.92 -5.16 2.61
C ALA A 43 -13.19 -4.71 3.88
N GLN A 44 -13.78 -3.77 4.63
CA GLN A 44 -13.24 -3.29 5.91
C GLN A 44 -13.15 -4.39 6.97
N GLU A 45 -14.17 -5.26 7.06
CA GLU A 45 -14.17 -6.40 7.98
C GLU A 45 -13.10 -7.44 7.64
N LYS A 46 -12.57 -7.42 6.41
CA LYS A 46 -11.53 -8.31 5.92
C LYS A 46 -10.17 -7.62 5.82
N ASP A 47 -9.98 -6.51 6.53
CA ASP A 47 -8.71 -5.79 6.52
C ASP A 47 -7.56 -6.70 6.99
N PRO A 48 -6.60 -7.03 6.10
CA PRO A 48 -5.53 -7.96 6.44
C PRO A 48 -4.61 -7.42 7.53
N LEU A 49 -4.48 -6.10 7.69
CA LEU A 49 -3.65 -5.51 8.75
C LEU A 49 -4.29 -5.72 10.12
N ALA A 50 -5.60 -5.46 10.24
CA ALA A 50 -6.32 -5.69 11.48
C ALA A 50 -6.31 -7.18 11.87
N LEU A 51 -6.57 -8.07 10.89
CA LEU A 51 -6.56 -9.52 11.10
C LEU A 51 -5.18 -10.03 11.51
N LEU A 52 -4.12 -9.59 10.83
CA LEU A 52 -2.75 -9.99 11.17
C LEU A 52 -2.31 -9.44 12.53
N GLY A 53 -2.66 -8.18 12.84
CA GLY A 53 -2.38 -7.57 14.14
C GLY A 53 -2.97 -8.37 15.30
N ALA A 54 -4.24 -8.80 15.17
CA ALA A 54 -4.87 -9.68 16.14
C ALA A 54 -4.11 -11.00 16.29
N VAL A 55 -3.76 -11.66 15.17
CA VAL A 55 -3.00 -12.92 15.18
C VAL A 55 -1.63 -12.77 15.86
N ILE A 56 -0.93 -11.66 15.64
CA ILE A 56 0.38 -11.38 16.26
C ILE A 56 0.24 -11.32 17.79
N VAL A 57 -0.75 -10.59 18.28
CA VAL A 57 -1.00 -10.42 19.72
C VAL A 57 -1.49 -11.71 20.36
N GLU A 58 -2.47 -12.37 19.76
CA GLU A 58 -3.04 -13.64 20.24
C GLU A 58 -1.99 -14.75 20.35
N ARG A 59 -1.03 -14.78 19.42
CA ARG A 59 0.06 -15.77 19.42
C ARG A 59 1.25 -15.35 20.29
N GLY A 60 1.19 -14.20 20.94
CA GLY A 60 2.28 -13.68 21.78
C GLY A 60 3.56 -13.38 21.00
N ILE A 61 3.46 -13.11 19.69
CA ILE A 61 4.61 -12.77 18.84
C ILE A 61 5.12 -11.36 19.20
N ALA A 62 4.19 -10.42 19.43
CA ALA A 62 4.48 -9.09 19.93
C ALA A 62 3.27 -8.52 20.69
N PRO A 63 3.46 -7.63 21.68
CA PRO A 63 2.37 -6.94 22.34
C PRO A 63 1.74 -5.88 21.42
N ALA A 64 0.49 -5.50 21.69
CA ALA A 64 -0.19 -4.45 20.93
C ALA A 64 0.55 -3.11 20.93
N SER A 65 1.18 -2.75 22.06
CA SER A 65 1.99 -1.53 22.18
C SER A 65 3.18 -1.48 21.24
N TYR A 66 3.72 -2.64 20.85
CA TYR A 66 4.78 -2.71 19.85
C TYR A 66 4.26 -2.32 18.47
N LEU A 67 3.05 -2.76 18.10
CA LEU A 67 2.43 -2.40 16.82
C LEU A 67 2.13 -0.89 16.75
N GLU A 68 1.65 -0.31 17.85
CA GLU A 68 1.44 1.16 17.95
C GLU A 68 2.75 1.94 17.80
N THR A 69 3.83 1.43 18.41
CA THR A 69 5.16 2.03 18.28
C THR A 69 5.64 1.96 16.83
N LEU A 70 5.46 0.81 16.18
CA LEU A 70 5.83 0.60 14.78
C LEU A 70 5.06 1.54 13.84
N ASP A 71 3.76 1.75 14.06
CA ASP A 71 2.97 2.69 13.28
C ASP A 71 3.53 4.12 13.40
N ALA A 72 3.91 4.55 14.60
CA ALA A 72 4.52 5.87 14.82
C ALA A 72 5.88 6.02 14.11
N GLU A 73 6.74 5.00 14.20
CA GLU A 73 8.03 4.97 13.51
C GLU A 73 7.87 5.03 11.99
N ILE A 74 6.88 4.32 11.44
CA ILE A 74 6.59 4.35 9.99
C ILE A 74 6.11 5.73 9.57
N VAL A 75 5.26 6.39 10.35
CA VAL A 75 4.81 7.76 10.07
C VAL A 75 5.98 8.73 10.03
N GLU A 76 6.92 8.62 10.97
CA GLU A 76 8.14 9.43 10.97
C GLU A 76 8.99 9.19 9.71
N GLN A 77 9.22 7.93 9.34
CA GLN A 77 9.97 7.56 8.14
C GLN A 77 9.33 8.09 6.85
N VAL A 78 8.01 7.95 6.73
CA VAL A 78 7.25 8.48 5.57
C VAL A 78 7.33 10.00 5.53
N THR A 79 7.22 10.67 6.67
CA THR A 79 7.32 12.13 6.75
C THR A 79 8.70 12.61 6.28
N ALA A 80 9.77 11.99 6.80
CA ALA A 80 11.14 12.30 6.39
C ALA A 80 11.37 12.04 4.89
N ALA A 81 10.83 10.94 4.34
CA ALA A 81 10.92 10.65 2.91
C ALA A 81 10.18 11.69 2.05
N VAL A 82 9.02 12.17 2.48
CA VAL A 82 8.26 13.23 1.80
C VAL A 82 9.01 14.55 1.84
N GLU A 83 9.60 14.91 2.99
CA GLU A 83 10.41 16.13 3.13
C GLU A 83 11.66 16.07 2.26
N PHE A 84 12.35 14.93 2.24
CA PHE A 84 13.47 14.70 1.34
C PHE A 84 13.06 14.88 -0.13
N ALA A 85 11.96 14.26 -0.56
CA ALA A 85 11.49 14.38 -1.94
C ALA A 85 11.11 15.82 -2.31
N ARG A 86 10.48 16.57 -1.40
CA ARG A 86 10.06 17.96 -1.64
C ARG A 86 11.21 18.97 -1.61
N SER A 87 12.26 18.69 -0.85
CA SER A 87 13.45 19.55 -0.75
C SER A 87 14.53 19.20 -1.76
N SER A 88 14.39 18.07 -2.46
CA SER A 88 15.28 17.67 -3.54
C SER A 88 15.17 18.67 -4.70
N PRO A 89 16.29 18.99 -5.38
CA PRO A 89 16.25 19.82 -6.56
C PRO A 89 15.49 19.13 -7.68
N ASP A 90 14.85 19.93 -8.54
CA ASP A 90 14.31 19.42 -9.79
C ASP A 90 15.43 18.80 -10.65
N PRO A 91 15.13 17.75 -11.44
CA PRO A 91 16.11 17.18 -12.35
C PRO A 91 16.56 18.21 -13.39
N ALA A 92 17.82 18.09 -13.83
CA ALA A 92 18.33 18.90 -14.93
C ALA A 92 17.61 18.55 -16.25
N LEU A 93 17.50 19.50 -17.17
CA LEU A 93 16.81 19.29 -18.46
C LEU A 93 17.49 18.17 -19.27
N GLU A 94 18.81 18.04 -19.12
CA GLU A 94 19.65 17.05 -19.76
C GLU A 94 19.24 15.61 -19.41
N SER A 95 18.69 15.38 -18.20
CA SER A 95 18.20 14.07 -17.76
C SER A 95 17.02 13.56 -18.60
N LEU A 96 16.37 14.41 -19.40
CA LEU A 96 15.35 13.98 -20.37
C LEU A 96 15.91 13.02 -21.43
N TYR A 97 17.21 13.10 -21.73
CA TYR A 97 17.86 12.34 -22.80
C TYR A 97 18.64 11.12 -22.29
N GLU A 98 18.79 10.99 -20.97
CA GLU A 98 19.45 9.85 -20.33
C GLU A 98 18.56 8.58 -20.41
N ASP A 99 19.18 7.40 -20.36
CA ASP A 99 18.51 6.07 -20.40
C ASP A 99 17.60 5.79 -21.61
N THR A 100 17.76 6.55 -22.70
CA THR A 100 16.97 6.39 -23.93
C THR A 100 17.52 5.31 -24.88
N TRP A 101 18.83 5.05 -24.85
CA TRP A 101 19.51 3.95 -25.54
C TRP A 101 20.83 3.60 -24.82
N VAL A 102 21.40 2.41 -25.09
CA VAL A 102 22.70 1.95 -24.57
C VAL A 102 23.78 2.10 -25.63
#